data_AF-A0AAE0S2L6-F1
#
_entry.id   AF-A0AAE0S2L6-F1
#
_cell.length_a   1.000
_cell.length_b   1.000
_cell.length_c   1.000
_cell.angle_alpha   90.00
_cell.angle_beta   90.00
_cell.angle_gamma   90.00
#
_symmetry.space_group_name_H-M   'P 1'
#
loop_
_entity.id
_entity.type
_entity.pdbx_description
1 polymer ?
#
loop_
_entity_poly.entity_id
_entity_poly.type
_entity_poly.pdbx_seq_one_letter_code
_entity_poly.pdbx_strand_id
1 'polypeptide(L)'
;MDTPLTIFCKMNVHKFSPKELEIYHELANHNHSLFEFIKVTDKETVIYDLFKRKKLHIPDVHMLFGFEKGCYFETRVFSIEGKPVFAPFFTTHPFKANKAIWKQAYCAYAINSLDRRYHFTHQRRSRPTERSEILAWAERAKHRRQYLSPNFFWQKDISRLY
;
A
#
# COMPACT_ATOMS: atom_id res chain seq x y z
N MET A 1 4.09 -13.41 -2.62
CA MET A 1 3.74 -13.32 -4.05
C MET A 1 5.02 -12.88 -4.75
N ASP A 2 5.50 -13.63 -5.72
CA ASP A 2 6.73 -13.24 -6.43
C ASP A 2 6.42 -12.05 -7.33
N THR A 3 7.17 -10.96 -7.18
CA THR A 3 7.12 -9.83 -8.11
C THR A 3 7.88 -10.19 -9.39
N PRO A 4 7.59 -9.55 -10.54
CA PRO A 4 8.36 -9.76 -11.76
C PRO A 4 9.87 -9.62 -11.56
N LEU A 5 10.30 -8.69 -10.70
CA LEU A 5 11.70 -8.52 -10.33
C LEU A 5 12.25 -9.75 -9.60
N THR A 6 11.54 -10.28 -8.60
CA THR A 6 11.97 -11.49 -7.90
C THR A 6 12.03 -12.71 -8.81
N ILE A 7 11.11 -12.83 -9.77
CA ILE A 7 11.14 -13.92 -10.77
C ILE A 7 12.37 -13.77 -11.67
N PHE A 8 12.63 -12.56 -12.16
CA PHE A 8 13.79 -12.26 -12.99
C PHE A 8 15.11 -12.58 -12.27
N CYS A 9 15.24 -12.19 -11.00
CA CYS A 9 16.40 -12.50 -10.17
C CYS A 9 16.58 -14.01 -9.98
N LYS A 10 15.50 -14.75 -9.70
CA LYS A 10 15.55 -16.22 -9.57
C LYS A 10 16.02 -16.90 -10.86
N MET A 11 15.53 -16.46 -12.02
CA MET A 11 15.90 -17.04 -13.32
C MET A 11 17.34 -16.72 -13.75
N ASN A 12 17.89 -15.60 -13.27
CA ASN A 12 19.20 -15.09 -13.69
C ASN A 12 20.21 -15.04 -12.53
N VAL A 13 20.01 -15.83 -11.47
CA VAL A 13 20.83 -15.76 -10.23
C VAL A 13 22.33 -15.90 -10.50
N HIS A 14 22.72 -16.69 -11.50
CA HIS A 14 24.10 -16.93 -11.91
C HIS A 14 24.77 -15.74 -12.62
N LYS A 15 23.99 -14.74 -13.04
CA LYS A 15 24.49 -13.54 -13.74
C LYS A 15 24.81 -12.39 -12.79
N PHE A 16 24.47 -12.52 -11.52
CA PHE A 16 24.59 -11.45 -10.55
C PHE A 16 25.62 -11.81 -9.48
N SER A 17 26.41 -10.82 -9.10
CA SER A 17 27.20 -10.90 -7.87
C SER A 17 26.27 -10.94 -6.64
N PRO A 18 26.75 -11.45 -5.50
CA PRO A 18 25.99 -11.44 -4.25
C PRO A 18 25.49 -10.05 -3.86
N LYS A 19 26.31 -9.01 -4.12
CA LYS A 19 25.98 -7.61 -3.83
C LYS A 19 24.86 -7.08 -4.71
N GLU A 20 24.84 -7.44 -5.99
CA GLU A 20 23.73 -7.06 -6.89
C GLU A 20 22.42 -7.74 -6.49
N LEU A 21 22.49 -9.02 -6.10
CA LEU A 21 21.31 -9.74 -5.60
C LEU A 21 20.71 -9.07 -4.36
N GLU A 22 21.55 -8.59 -3.44
CA GLU A 22 21.12 -7.84 -2.25
C GLU A 22 20.36 -6.56 -2.65
N ILE A 23 20.90 -5.77 -3.58
CA ILE A 23 20.24 -4.57 -4.11
C ILE A 23 18.88 -4.94 -4.72
N TYR A 24 18.80 -5.99 -5.53
CA TYR A 24 17.53 -6.43 -6.10
C TYR A 24 16.51 -6.89 -5.05
N HIS A 25 16.97 -7.53 -3.98
CA HIS A 25 16.12 -7.89 -2.85
C HIS A 25 15.57 -6.64 -2.14
N GLU A 26 16.38 -5.61 -1.93
CA GLU A 26 15.94 -4.32 -1.39
C GLU A 26 14.92 -3.64 -2.31
N LEU A 27 15.16 -3.63 -3.63
CA LEU A 27 14.24 -3.07 -4.63
C LEU A 27 12.91 -3.82 -4.72
N ALA A 28 12.94 -5.14 -4.52
CA ALA A 28 11.73 -5.95 -4.45
C ALA A 28 10.86 -5.58 -3.23
N ASN A 29 11.48 -5.13 -2.14
CA ASN A 29 10.85 -4.76 -0.88
C ASN A 29 10.47 -3.27 -0.81
N HIS A 30 9.82 -2.75 -1.85
CA HIS A 30 9.35 -1.37 -1.88
C HIS A 30 7.95 -1.22 -1.27
N ASN A 31 7.71 -0.06 -0.66
CA ASN A 31 6.39 0.38 -0.24
C ASN A 31 5.80 1.31 -1.29
N HIS A 32 4.91 0.79 -2.14
CA HIS A 32 4.05 1.63 -2.97
C HIS A 32 2.83 2.04 -2.15
N SER A 33 2.67 3.33 -1.88
CA SER A 33 1.54 3.82 -1.09
C SER A 33 1.10 5.20 -1.56
N LEU A 34 -0.03 5.63 -1.01
CA LEU A 34 -0.50 6.99 -1.06
C LEU A 34 -0.03 7.72 0.21
N PHE A 35 0.64 8.85 0.03
CA PHE A 35 1.26 9.62 1.09
C PHE A 35 0.67 11.02 1.18
N GLU A 36 0.67 11.55 2.40
CA GLU A 36 0.43 12.96 2.70
C GLU A 36 1.75 13.63 3.02
N PHE A 37 2.02 14.77 2.37
CA PHE A 37 3.17 15.59 2.70
C PHE A 37 2.92 16.38 3.98
N ILE A 38 3.80 16.23 4.99
CA ILE A 38 3.64 16.87 6.30
C ILE A 38 4.53 18.11 6.43
N LYS A 39 5.84 17.94 6.21
CA LYS A 39 6.84 19.01 6.27
C LYS A 39 8.20 18.55 5.76
N VAL A 40 9.04 19.51 5.37
CA VAL A 40 10.49 19.36 5.24
C VAL A 40 11.16 20.01 6.46
N THR A 41 12.28 19.44 6.90
CA THR A 41 13.20 20.01 7.90
C THR A 41 14.60 20.08 7.30
N ASP A 42 15.60 20.59 8.02
CA ASP A 42 16.97 20.66 7.51
C ASP A 42 17.64 19.28 7.32
N LYS A 43 17.08 18.21 7.90
CA LYS A 43 17.68 16.87 7.89
C LYS A 43 16.83 15.82 7.18
N GLU A 44 15.54 16.02 7.11
CA GLU A 44 14.60 15.02 6.62
C GLU A 44 13.29 15.62 6.11
N THR A 45 12.64 14.87 5.23
CA THR A 45 11.26 15.05 4.81
C THR A 45 10.35 14.10 5.58
N VAL A 46 9.28 14.65 6.15
CA VAL A 46 8.29 13.89 6.91
C VAL A 46 7.03 13.72 6.07
N ILE A 47 6.63 12.47 5.88
CA ILE A 47 5.43 12.09 5.15
C ILE A 47 4.58 11.14 5.98
N TYR A 48 3.30 11.02 5.65
CA TYR A 48 2.38 10.11 6.32
C TYR A 48 1.78 9.12 5.32
N ASP A 49 1.97 7.82 5.58
CA ASP A 49 1.40 6.74 4.78
C ASP A 49 -0.08 6.56 5.15
N LEU A 50 -0.99 6.88 4.22
CA LEU A 50 -2.44 6.84 4.51
C LEU A 50 -2.95 5.41 4.73
N PHE A 51 -2.34 4.41 4.07
CA PHE A 51 -2.76 3.02 4.20
C PHE A 51 -2.18 2.34 5.44
N LYS A 52 -0.93 2.66 5.81
CA LYS A 52 -0.28 2.08 7.01
C LYS A 52 -0.50 2.90 8.27
N ARG A 53 -1.01 4.14 8.16
CA ARG A 53 -1.16 5.08 9.26
C ARG A 53 0.13 5.31 10.05
N LYS A 54 1.24 5.45 9.31
CA LYS A 54 2.57 5.60 9.90
C LYS A 54 3.27 6.80 9.27
N LYS A 55 3.92 7.60 10.12
CA LYS A 55 4.85 8.64 9.65
C LYS A 55 6.17 8.01 9.21
N LEU A 56 6.67 8.46 8.07
CA LEU A 56 7.99 8.09 7.57
C LEU A 56 8.87 9.34 7.58
N HIS A 57 10.11 9.12 7.97
CA HIS A 57 11.17 10.11 8.06
C HIS A 57 12.18 9.76 6.99
N ILE A 58 12.25 10.57 5.94
CA ILE A 58 13.08 10.29 4.78
C ILE A 58 14.25 11.29 4.80
N PRO A 59 15.51 10.84 4.87
CA PRO A 59 16.69 11.71 4.95
C PRO A 59 16.99 12.48 3.64
N ASP A 60 15.98 12.71 2.82
CA ASP A 60 16.03 13.48 1.58
C ASP A 60 15.18 14.73 1.73
N VAL A 61 15.83 15.88 1.83
CA VAL A 61 15.21 17.18 2.12
C VAL A 61 14.78 17.95 0.88
N HIS A 62 15.19 17.52 -0.32
CA HIS A 62 15.00 18.30 -1.53
C HIS A 62 13.99 17.69 -2.50
N MET A 63 13.75 16.39 -2.45
CA MET A 63 12.84 15.71 -3.39
C MET A 63 11.40 16.26 -3.41
N LEU A 64 10.89 16.69 -2.25
CA LEU A 64 9.54 17.27 -2.13
C LEU A 64 9.56 18.79 -1.93
N PHE A 65 10.67 19.43 -2.26
CA PHE A 65 10.76 20.89 -2.23
C PHE A 65 9.76 21.48 -3.23
N GLY A 66 8.83 22.31 -2.75
CA GLY A 66 7.72 22.86 -3.54
C GLY A 66 6.39 22.12 -3.37
N PHE A 67 6.35 20.99 -2.66
CA PHE A 67 5.08 20.37 -2.26
C PHE A 67 4.41 21.22 -1.17
N GLU A 68 3.10 21.40 -1.29
CA GLU A 68 2.31 22.10 -0.30
C GLU A 68 1.84 21.16 0.82
N LYS A 69 1.92 21.60 2.07
CA LYS A 69 1.51 20.79 3.22
C LYS A 69 0.07 20.27 3.06
N GLY A 70 -0.12 18.97 3.28
CA GLY A 70 -1.41 18.30 3.14
C GLY A 70 -1.74 17.87 1.71
N CYS A 71 -0.84 18.09 0.72
CA CYS A 71 -1.02 17.51 -0.59
C CYS A 71 -0.85 15.98 -0.53
N TYR A 72 -1.65 15.29 -1.34
CA TYR A 72 -1.56 13.84 -1.48
C TYR A 72 -0.80 13.47 -2.75
N PHE A 73 0.05 12.46 -2.64
CA PHE A 73 0.84 11.97 -3.75
C PHE A 73 1.12 10.47 -3.63
N GLU A 74 1.35 9.83 -4.76
CA GLU A 74 1.72 8.42 -4.84
C GLU A 74 3.18 8.31 -5.25
N THR A 75 3.91 7.41 -4.59
CA THR A 75 5.27 7.06 -4.95
C THR A 75 5.65 5.72 -4.33
N ARG A 76 6.84 5.22 -4.66
CA ARG A 76 7.45 4.07 -3.98
C ARG A 76 8.52 4.56 -3.03
N VAL A 77 8.57 3.95 -1.85
CA VAL A 77 9.66 4.12 -0.90
C VAL A 77 10.41 2.80 -0.79
N PHE A 78 11.70 2.82 -1.09
CA PHE A 78 12.61 1.68 -0.95
C PHE A 78 13.32 1.76 0.40
N SER A 79 13.84 0.63 0.87
CA SER A 79 14.76 0.59 2.01
C SER A 79 16.13 0.17 1.48
N ILE A 80 17.02 1.14 1.30
CA ILE A 80 18.39 0.90 0.81
C ILE A 80 19.33 1.08 2.00
N GLU A 81 20.10 0.04 2.35
CA GLU A 81 20.99 0.05 3.52
C GLU A 81 20.24 0.43 4.82
N GLY A 82 18.98 -0.01 4.93
CA GLY A 82 18.10 0.31 6.07
C GLY A 82 17.57 1.75 6.11
N LYS A 83 17.88 2.59 5.11
CA LYS A 83 17.39 3.97 5.02
C LYS A 83 16.24 4.05 4.00
N PRO A 84 15.14 4.75 4.33
CA PRO A 84 14.06 4.94 3.38
C PRO A 84 14.49 5.93 2.29
N VAL A 85 14.26 5.57 1.03
CA VAL A 85 14.59 6.41 -0.15
C VAL A 85 13.40 6.45 -1.09
N PHE A 86 13.10 7.63 -1.64
CA PHE A 86 12.04 7.79 -2.63
C PHE A 86 12.41 7.18 -3.99
N ALA A 87 11.40 6.71 -4.71
CA ALA A 87 11.50 6.56 -6.15
C ALA A 87 11.62 7.94 -6.83
N PRO A 88 12.27 8.03 -8.00
CA PRO A 88 12.44 9.30 -8.72
C PRO A 88 11.16 9.80 -9.42
N PHE A 89 9.99 9.24 -9.08
CA PHE A 89 8.72 9.59 -9.69
C PHE A 89 7.63 9.76 -8.63
N PHE A 90 6.79 10.76 -8.86
CA PHE A 90 5.67 11.12 -8.00
C PHE A 90 4.44 11.37 -8.86
N THR A 91 3.30 10.86 -8.41
CA THR A 91 2.00 11.26 -8.96
C THR A 91 1.31 12.13 -7.94
N THR A 92 1.22 13.44 -8.20
CA THR A 92 0.57 14.40 -7.31
C THR A 92 -0.92 14.51 -7.63
N HIS A 93 -1.75 14.66 -6.60
CA HIS A 93 -3.19 14.83 -6.73
C HIS A 93 -3.61 16.27 -6.43
N PRO A 94 -4.59 16.83 -7.16
CA PRO A 94 -5.10 18.16 -6.86
C PRO A 94 -5.87 18.18 -5.53
N PHE A 95 -5.76 19.27 -4.76
CA PHE A 95 -6.43 19.42 -3.46
C PHE A 95 -7.93 19.14 -3.47
N LYS A 96 -8.62 19.46 -4.57
CA LYS A 96 -10.05 19.18 -4.74
C LYS A 96 -10.37 17.68 -4.63
N ALA A 97 -9.42 16.80 -4.98
CA ALA A 97 -9.56 15.36 -4.88
C ALA A 97 -9.32 14.81 -3.46
N ASN A 98 -8.69 15.58 -2.55
CA ASN A 98 -8.29 15.09 -1.23
C ASN A 98 -9.45 14.48 -0.44
N LYS A 99 -10.64 15.09 -0.47
CA LYS A 99 -11.82 14.57 0.23
C LYS A 99 -12.23 13.18 -0.29
N ALA A 100 -12.22 12.99 -1.60
CA ALA A 100 -12.56 11.71 -2.21
C ALA A 100 -11.49 10.66 -1.91
N ILE A 101 -10.21 11.03 -2.06
CA ILE A 101 -9.06 10.19 -1.76
C ILE A 101 -9.09 9.73 -0.30
N TRP A 102 -9.28 10.65 0.65
CA TRP A 102 -9.31 10.33 2.08
C TRP A 102 -10.44 9.37 2.43
N LYS A 103 -11.64 9.60 1.87
CA LYS A 103 -12.78 8.68 2.04
C LYS A 103 -12.43 7.27 1.56
N GLN A 104 -11.84 7.14 0.38
CA GLN A 104 -11.46 5.84 -0.19
C GLN A 104 -10.34 5.17 0.60
N ALA A 105 -9.29 5.92 0.97
CA ALA A 105 -8.18 5.41 1.76
C ALA A 105 -8.64 4.94 3.14
N TYR A 106 -9.55 5.68 3.79
CA TYR A 106 -10.15 5.28 5.05
C TYR A 106 -10.97 3.99 4.92
N CYS A 107 -11.81 3.88 3.90
CA CYS A 107 -12.58 2.66 3.62
C CYS A 107 -11.65 1.46 3.41
N ALA A 108 -10.61 1.60 2.58
CA ALA A 108 -9.63 0.53 2.34
C ALA A 108 -8.90 0.10 3.61
N TYR A 109 -8.49 1.07 4.45
CA TYR A 109 -7.91 0.77 5.76
C TYR A 109 -8.89 0.03 6.67
N ALA A 110 -10.14 0.50 6.78
CA ALA A 110 -11.14 -0.11 7.64
C ALA A 110 -11.36 -1.57 7.27
N ILE A 111 -11.48 -1.88 5.98
CA ILE A 111 -11.59 -3.24 5.45
C ILE A 111 -10.37 -4.08 5.87
N ASN A 112 -9.14 -3.59 5.63
CA ASN A 112 -7.91 -4.29 6.01
C ASN A 112 -7.75 -4.48 7.53
N SER A 113 -8.30 -3.57 8.34
CA SER A 113 -8.25 -3.66 9.79
C SER A 113 -9.26 -4.66 10.36
N LEU A 114 -10.43 -4.77 9.73
CA LEU A 114 -11.45 -5.76 10.06
C LEU A 114 -10.99 -7.17 9.69
N ASP A 115 -10.35 -7.32 8.53
CA ASP A 115 -9.79 -8.60 8.09
C ASP A 115 -8.69 -9.09 9.06
N ARG A 116 -7.79 -8.20 9.50
CA ARG A 116 -6.77 -8.52 10.52
C ARG A 116 -7.36 -8.90 11.87
N ARG A 117 -8.39 -8.20 12.36
CA ARG A 117 -9.08 -8.57 13.61
C ARG A 117 -9.79 -9.92 13.48
N TYR A 118 -10.40 -10.19 12.34
CA TYR A 118 -11.05 -11.47 12.07
C TYR A 118 -10.04 -12.61 12.07
N HIS A 119 -8.92 -12.45 11.36
CA HIS A 119 -7.83 -13.44 11.37
C HIS A 119 -7.25 -13.67 12.77
N PHE A 120 -7.08 -12.62 13.58
CA PHE A 120 -6.58 -12.76 14.95
C PHE A 120 -7.57 -13.48 15.88
N THR A 121 -8.86 -13.17 15.77
CA THR A 121 -9.92 -13.82 16.57
C THR A 121 -10.19 -15.26 16.13
N HIS A 122 -10.00 -15.58 14.84
CA HIS A 122 -10.21 -16.92 14.29
C HIS A 122 -8.96 -17.79 14.23
N GLN A 123 -7.75 -17.27 14.49
CA GLN A 123 -6.60 -18.12 14.79
C GLN A 123 -6.64 -18.69 16.20
N ARG A 124 -7.41 -18.09 17.12
CA ARG A 124 -7.68 -18.62 18.47
C ARG A 124 -8.77 -19.68 18.51
N ARG A 125 -9.56 -19.82 17.44
CA ARG A 125 -10.47 -20.95 17.24
C ARG A 125 -9.80 -21.87 16.24
N SER A 126 -9.61 -23.14 16.58
CA SER A 126 -9.04 -24.15 15.70
C SER A 126 -9.61 -24.04 14.28
N ARG A 127 -8.77 -24.30 13.25
CA ARG A 127 -9.26 -24.39 11.86
C ARG A 127 -10.46 -25.36 11.83
N PRO A 128 -11.58 -24.99 11.17
CA PRO A 128 -12.69 -25.92 11.01
C PRO A 128 -12.18 -27.13 10.25
N THR A 129 -12.16 -28.29 10.91
CA THR A 129 -11.72 -29.57 10.35
C THR A 129 -12.84 -30.29 9.62
N GLU A 130 -14.10 -29.93 9.92
CA GLU A 130 -15.27 -30.53 9.30
C GLU A 130 -15.70 -29.81 8.01
N ARG A 131 -16.04 -30.60 6.99
CA ARG A 131 -16.38 -30.12 5.65
C ARG A 131 -17.58 -29.16 5.62
N SER A 132 -18.56 -29.36 6.51
CA SER A 132 -19.74 -28.51 6.70
C SER A 132 -19.35 -27.09 7.14
N GLU A 133 -18.40 -26.99 8.06
CA GLU A 133 -17.91 -25.71 8.57
C GLU A 133 -17.05 -24.97 7.54
N ILE A 134 -16.25 -25.71 6.77
CA ILE A 134 -15.46 -25.16 5.65
C ILE A 134 -16.37 -24.57 4.56
N LEU A 135 -17.46 -25.26 4.21
CA LEU A 135 -18.43 -24.79 3.23
C LEU A 135 -19.22 -23.57 3.74
N ALA A 136 -19.64 -23.58 5.00
CA ALA A 136 -20.28 -22.43 5.64
C ALA A 136 -19.32 -21.23 5.78
N TRP A 137 -18.03 -21.47 5.94
CA TRP A 137 -16.99 -20.43 5.90
C TRP A 137 -16.83 -19.86 4.48
N ALA A 138 -16.76 -20.72 3.45
CA ALA A 138 -16.64 -20.31 2.06
C ALA A 138 -17.85 -19.48 1.57
N GLU A 139 -19.07 -19.86 1.95
CA GLU A 139 -20.26 -19.09 1.58
C GLU A 139 -20.37 -17.75 2.32
N ARG A 140 -19.99 -17.69 3.60
CA ARG A 140 -19.91 -16.42 4.33
C ARG A 140 -18.83 -15.48 3.77
N ALA A 141 -17.79 -16.00 3.14
CA ALA A 141 -16.77 -15.22 2.44
C ALA A 141 -17.26 -14.74 1.06
N LYS A 142 -17.98 -15.57 0.29
CA LYS A 142 -18.60 -15.19 -0.99
C LYS A 142 -19.65 -14.10 -0.82
N HIS A 143 -20.56 -14.25 0.15
CA HIS A 143 -21.62 -13.26 0.41
C HIS A 143 -21.03 -11.89 0.79
N ARG A 144 -19.85 -11.85 1.44
CA ARG A 144 -19.13 -10.59 1.74
C ARG A 144 -18.41 -9.99 0.54
N ARG A 145 -17.88 -10.81 -0.38
CA ARG A 145 -17.31 -10.30 -1.65
C ARG A 145 -18.33 -9.59 -2.52
N GLN A 146 -19.61 -9.95 -2.44
CA GLN A 146 -20.68 -9.24 -3.15
C GLN A 146 -20.86 -7.78 -2.66
N TYR A 147 -20.56 -7.49 -1.39
CA TYR A 147 -20.56 -6.12 -0.85
C TYR A 147 -19.20 -5.40 -0.96
N LEU A 148 -18.15 -6.11 -1.40
CA LEU A 148 -16.79 -5.61 -1.57
C LEU A 148 -16.37 -5.53 -3.06
N SER A 149 -17.29 -5.78 -4.00
CA SER A 149 -17.05 -5.59 -5.42
C SER A 149 -16.66 -4.13 -5.68
N PRO A 150 -15.46 -3.85 -6.22
CA PRO A 150 -15.06 -2.51 -6.60
C PRO A 150 -16.12 -1.86 -7.50
N ASN A 151 -16.74 -2.64 -8.39
CA ASN A 151 -17.69 -2.14 -9.39
C ASN A 151 -19.04 -1.69 -8.83
N PHE A 152 -19.39 -1.99 -7.58
CA PHE A 152 -20.69 -1.56 -7.02
C PHE A 152 -20.74 -0.06 -6.71
N PHE A 153 -19.57 0.59 -6.53
CA PHE A 153 -19.50 2.03 -6.24
C PHE A 153 -19.23 2.91 -7.46
N TRP A 154 -18.88 2.34 -8.62
CA TRP A 154 -18.44 3.11 -9.79
C TRP A 154 -19.52 3.42 -10.83
N GLN A 155 -20.71 2.82 -10.77
CA GLN A 155 -21.73 3.02 -11.81
C GLN A 155 -22.68 4.20 -11.59
N LYS A 156 -22.68 4.88 -10.44
CA LYS A 156 -23.67 5.94 -10.16
C LYS A 156 -23.21 7.39 -10.28
N ASP A 157 -21.90 7.66 -10.37
CA ASP A 157 -21.41 9.06 -10.29
C ASP A 157 -20.68 9.57 -11.54
N ILE A 158 -20.47 8.76 -12.58
CA ILE A 158 -19.80 9.23 -13.82
C ILE A 158 -20.75 10.03 -14.73
N SER A 159 -22.07 9.90 -14.60
CA SER A 159 -23.05 10.64 -15.41
C SER A 159 -23.33 12.08 -14.95
N ARG A 160 -22.58 12.61 -13.97
CA ARG A 160 -22.76 13.97 -13.44
C ARG A 160 -21.54 14.89 -13.62
N LEU A 161 -20.52 14.45 -14.36
CA LEU A 161 -19.29 15.22 -14.58
C LEU A 161 -19.02 15.56 -16.06
N TYR A 162 -20.02 15.44 -16.93
CA TYR A 162 -20.02 16.00 -18.27
C TYR A 162 -21.36 16.68 -18.56
#